data_AF-A0A2J8LVG9-F1
#
_entry.id   AF-A0A2J8LVG9-F1
#
_cell.length_a   1.000
_cell.length_b   1.000
_cell.length_c   1.000
_cell.angle_alpha   90.00
_cell.angle_beta   90.00
_cell.angle_gamma   90.00
#
_symmetry.space_group_name_H-M   'P 1'
#
loop_
_entity.id
_entity.type
_entity.pdbx_description
1 polymer ?
#
loop_
_entity_poly.entity_id
_entity_poly.type
_entity_poly.pdbx_seq_one_letter_code
_entity_poly.pdbx_strand_id
1 'polypeptide(L)'
;MVDVLVTTAGGVEEDLIKCLAPTYLGEFSLRGKELRENGINRIGNLLVPNDNYCKFEDWLMPILDQMVMEQNTEGVKWTPSKMIARLGKEINNPESVYYWAQKNHIPVFSPALTDGSLGDMIFFHSYKNPGLVLDIVE
;
A
#
# COMPACT_ATOMS: atom_id res chain seq x y z
N MET A 1 21.76 -10.54 -3.71
CA MET A 1 21.20 -9.55 -2.75
C MET A 1 21.29 -8.17 -3.38
N VAL A 2 20.42 -7.25 -2.96
CA VAL A 2 20.29 -5.88 -3.51
C VAL A 2 20.25 -4.87 -2.37
N ASP A 3 20.62 -3.62 -2.66
CA ASP A 3 20.77 -2.57 -1.63
C ASP A 3 19.68 -1.50 -1.69
N VAL A 4 18.94 -1.40 -2.80
CA VAL A 4 17.90 -0.39 -3.02
C VAL A 4 16.77 -0.99 -3.86
N LEU A 5 15.53 -0.61 -3.55
CA LEU A 5 14.36 -0.92 -4.37
C LEU A 5 13.71 0.36 -4.90
N VAL A 6 13.22 0.30 -6.13
CA VAL A 6 12.36 1.34 -6.72
C VAL A 6 11.17 0.65 -7.37
N THR A 7 9.97 1.08 -7.04
CA THR A 7 8.72 0.52 -7.58
C THR A 7 7.62 1.59 -7.59
N THR A 8 6.50 1.30 -8.26
CA THR A 8 5.28 2.12 -8.21
C THR A 8 4.41 1.76 -7.00
N ALA A 9 3.38 2.56 -6.73
CA ALA A 9 2.43 2.34 -5.64
C ALA A 9 1.80 0.94 -5.69
N GLY A 10 1.36 0.48 -6.86
CA GLY A 10 0.82 -0.87 -7.06
C GLY A 10 1.77 -1.99 -6.59
N GLY A 11 3.08 -1.83 -6.84
CA GLY A 11 4.07 -2.79 -6.33
C GLY A 11 4.21 -2.76 -4.81
N VAL A 12 3.92 -1.63 -4.17
CA VAL A 12 3.89 -1.50 -2.71
C VAL A 12 2.64 -2.15 -2.12
N GLU A 13 1.47 -1.66 -2.53
CA GLU A 13 0.20 -2.06 -1.92
C GLU A 13 -0.13 -3.53 -2.16
N GLU A 14 0.20 -4.10 -3.33
CA GLU A 14 -0.16 -5.51 -3.60
C GLU A 14 0.66 -6.53 -2.81
N ASP A 15 1.89 -6.22 -2.41
CA ASP A 15 2.67 -7.07 -1.49
C ASP A 15 1.98 -7.14 -0.11
N LEU A 16 1.56 -5.97 0.39
CA LEU A 16 0.89 -5.85 1.68
C LEU A 16 -0.49 -6.52 1.64
N ILE A 17 -1.27 -6.29 0.58
CA ILE A 17 -2.59 -6.88 0.39
C ILE A 17 -2.51 -8.42 0.33
N LYS A 18 -1.46 -8.99 -0.29
CA LYS A 18 -1.26 -10.44 -0.36
C LYS A 18 -1.06 -11.10 1.01
N CYS A 19 -0.58 -10.34 2.00
CA CYS A 19 -0.49 -10.81 3.37
C CYS A 19 -1.87 -10.88 4.07
N LEU A 20 -2.90 -10.22 3.52
CA LEU A 20 -4.25 -10.15 4.06
C LEU A 20 -5.23 -11.07 3.31
N ALA A 21 -5.10 -11.15 1.98
CA ALA A 21 -5.95 -11.98 1.13
C ALA A 21 -5.25 -12.31 -0.20
N PRO A 22 -5.48 -13.51 -0.78
CA PRO A 22 -4.78 -13.95 -1.97
C PRO A 22 -5.28 -13.25 -3.26
N THR A 23 -4.41 -13.25 -4.26
CA THR A 23 -4.73 -12.99 -5.68
C THR A 23 -4.97 -14.32 -6.39
N TYR A 24 -5.92 -14.37 -7.32
CA TYR A 24 -6.30 -15.60 -8.02
C TYR A 24 -5.90 -15.57 -9.50
N LEU A 25 -5.72 -16.75 -10.09
CA LEU A 25 -5.57 -16.90 -11.54
C LEU A 25 -6.93 -16.73 -12.22
N GLY A 26 -6.93 -16.05 -13.37
CA GLY A 26 -8.07 -15.88 -14.27
C GLY A 26 -7.59 -15.84 -15.72
N GLU A 27 -8.29 -15.07 -16.57
CA GLU A 27 -7.99 -14.99 -18.00
C GLU A 27 -8.08 -13.54 -18.51
N PHE A 28 -7.27 -13.22 -19.52
CA PHE A 28 -7.31 -11.92 -20.20
C PHE A 28 -8.66 -11.62 -20.86
N SER A 29 -9.37 -12.67 -21.31
CA SER A 29 -10.63 -12.63 -22.05
C SER A 29 -11.85 -12.26 -21.19
N LEU A 30 -11.74 -12.30 -19.86
CA LEU A 30 -12.87 -12.04 -18.96
C LEU A 30 -13.43 -10.62 -19.16
N ARG A 31 -14.75 -10.54 -19.37
CA ARG A 31 -15.46 -9.30 -19.71
C ARG A 31 -15.51 -8.37 -18.51
N GLY A 32 -15.01 -7.14 -18.69
CA GLY A 32 -14.94 -6.15 -17.61
C GLY A 32 -16.29 -5.79 -16.97
N LYS A 33 -17.39 -5.84 -17.73
CA LYS A 33 -18.75 -5.57 -17.20
C LYS A 33 -19.13 -6.59 -16.12
N GLU A 34 -18.99 -7.87 -16.42
CA GLU A 34 -19.35 -8.96 -15.49
C GLU A 34 -18.42 -8.95 -14.27
N LEU A 35 -17.13 -8.72 -14.47
CA LEU A 35 -16.18 -8.59 -13.36
C LEU A 35 -16.56 -7.42 -12.43
N ARG A 36 -16.92 -6.26 -12.99
CA ARG A 36 -17.32 -5.09 -12.21
C ARG A 36 -18.62 -5.33 -11.44
N GLU A 37 -19.62 -5.96 -12.06
CA GLU A 37 -20.89 -6.33 -11.41
C GLU A 37 -20.69 -7.28 -10.22
N ASN A 38 -19.64 -8.11 -10.27
CA ASN A 38 -19.27 -9.03 -9.19
C ASN A 38 -18.19 -8.48 -8.24
N GLY A 39 -17.75 -7.22 -8.40
CA GLY A 39 -16.73 -6.61 -7.55
C GLY A 39 -15.36 -7.28 -7.64
N ILE A 40 -14.94 -7.67 -8.84
CA ILE A 40 -13.65 -8.30 -9.11
C ILE A 40 -12.80 -7.39 -10.00
N ASN A 41 -11.57 -7.10 -9.57
CA ASN A 41 -10.59 -6.33 -10.34
C ASN A 41 -9.68 -7.29 -11.11
N ARG A 42 -9.34 -6.95 -12.36
CA ARG A 42 -8.50 -7.79 -13.23
C ARG A 42 -7.17 -7.11 -13.53
N ILE A 43 -6.09 -7.86 -13.34
CA ILE A 43 -4.71 -7.46 -13.63
C ILE A 43 -4.14 -8.47 -14.63
N GLY A 44 -4.25 -8.17 -15.93
CA GLY A 44 -3.90 -9.15 -16.96
C GLY A 44 -4.80 -10.40 -16.91
N ASN A 45 -4.22 -11.54 -16.52
CA ASN A 45 -4.89 -12.81 -16.23
C ASN A 45 -4.95 -13.13 -14.73
N LEU A 46 -4.83 -12.13 -13.85
CA LEU A 46 -5.02 -12.26 -12.41
C LEU A 46 -6.29 -11.56 -11.96
N LEU A 47 -6.87 -12.02 -10.86
CA LEU A 47 -8.11 -11.49 -10.28
C LEU A 47 -7.90 -11.14 -8.80
N VAL A 48 -8.33 -9.93 -8.44
CA VAL A 48 -8.28 -9.39 -7.07
C VAL A 48 -9.71 -8.99 -6.65
N PRO A 49 -10.36 -9.75 -5.76
CA PRO A 49 -11.67 -9.38 -5.21
C PRO A 49 -11.64 -8.03 -4.50
N ASN A 50 -12.72 -7.25 -4.58
CA ASN A 50 -12.85 -5.97 -3.87
C ASN A 50 -12.63 -6.11 -2.35
N ASP A 51 -13.02 -7.25 -1.77
CA ASP A 51 -12.85 -7.56 -0.35
C ASP A 51 -11.38 -7.45 0.11
N ASN A 52 -10.42 -7.69 -0.80
CA ASN A 52 -8.99 -7.51 -0.51
C ASN A 52 -8.68 -6.04 -0.17
N TYR A 53 -9.29 -5.10 -0.90
CA TYR A 53 -9.10 -3.66 -0.67
C TYR A 53 -9.86 -3.16 0.56
N CYS A 54 -11.01 -3.77 0.88
CA CYS A 54 -11.70 -3.49 2.15
C CYS A 54 -10.85 -3.91 3.36
N LYS A 55 -10.25 -5.11 3.31
CA LYS A 55 -9.29 -5.56 4.35
C LYS A 55 -8.07 -4.66 4.44
N PHE A 56 -7.60 -4.16 3.30
CA PHE A 56 -6.49 -3.22 3.27
C PHE A 56 -6.84 -1.89 3.92
N GLU A 57 -8.05 -1.36 3.68
CA GLU A 57 -8.56 -0.17 4.37
C GLU A 57 -8.58 -0.37 5.89
N ASP A 58 -9.19 -1.47 6.36
CA ASP A 58 -9.31 -1.79 7.79
C ASP A 58 -7.92 -1.88 8.47
N TRP A 59 -6.94 -2.44 7.78
CA TRP A 59 -5.56 -2.55 8.28
C TRP A 59 -4.81 -1.21 8.25
N LEU A 60 -4.99 -0.42 7.20
CA LEU A 60 -4.18 0.78 6.96
C LEU A 60 -4.66 2.00 7.75
N MET A 61 -5.97 2.18 7.93
CA MET A 61 -6.53 3.39 8.54
C MET A 61 -5.95 3.70 9.94
N PRO A 62 -5.82 2.74 10.88
CA PRO A 62 -5.22 2.99 12.19
C PRO A 62 -3.72 3.35 12.13
N ILE A 63 -3.02 2.93 11.07
CA ILE A 63 -1.61 3.27 10.86
C ILE A 63 -1.51 4.71 10.38
N LEU A 64 -2.38 5.14 9.46
CA LEU A 64 -2.43 6.53 9.01
C LEU A 64 -2.74 7.50 10.15
N ASP A 65 -3.62 7.12 11.09
CA ASP A 65 -3.88 7.91 12.30
C ASP A 65 -2.62 8.12 13.13
N GLN A 66 -1.82 7.06 13.34
CA GLN A 66 -0.54 7.16 14.04
C GLN A 66 0.46 8.03 13.28
N MET A 67 0.54 7.87 11.96
CA MET A 67 1.44 8.68 11.12
C MET A 67 1.12 10.17 11.20
N VAL A 68 -0.16 10.55 11.19
CA VAL A 68 -0.57 11.95 11.38
C VAL A 68 -0.22 12.46 12.78
N MET A 69 -0.44 11.62 13.82
CA MET A 69 -0.09 11.96 15.20
C MET A 69 1.42 12.22 15.34
N GLU A 70 2.25 11.30 14.85
CA GLU A 70 3.71 11.38 14.87
C GLU A 70 4.21 12.58 14.06
N GLN A 71 3.58 12.90 12.92
CA GLN A 71 3.90 14.10 12.16
C GLN A 71 3.65 15.38 12.98
N ASN A 72 2.49 15.46 13.63
CA ASN A 72 2.04 16.67 14.30
C ASN A 72 2.70 16.89 15.67
N THR A 73 3.10 15.82 16.36
CA THR A 73 3.58 15.90 17.75
C THR A 73 5.06 15.55 17.91
N GLU A 74 5.61 14.67 17.06
CA GLU A 74 7.00 14.24 17.11
C GLU A 74 7.85 14.89 16.00
N GLY A 75 7.21 15.60 15.07
CA GLY A 75 7.88 16.31 13.97
C GLY A 75 8.36 15.39 12.86
N VAL A 76 7.78 14.19 12.73
CA VAL A 76 8.14 13.25 11.65
C VAL A 76 7.78 13.86 10.31
N LYS A 77 8.77 14.00 9.42
CA LYS A 77 8.56 14.39 8.02
C LYS A 77 8.45 13.13 7.16
N TRP A 78 7.22 12.77 6.79
CA TRP A 78 7.00 11.57 6.00
C TRP A 78 7.41 11.77 4.54
N THR A 79 8.07 10.74 4.02
CA THR A 79 8.38 10.58 2.60
C THR A 79 7.85 9.20 2.16
N PRO A 80 7.71 8.93 0.86
CA PRO A 80 7.32 7.61 0.38
C PRO A 80 8.16 6.47 0.98
N SER A 81 9.48 6.63 1.06
CA SER A 81 10.37 5.59 1.59
C SER A 81 10.20 5.35 3.09
N LYS A 82 10.01 6.41 3.89
CA LYS A 82 9.72 6.30 5.33
C LYS A 82 8.37 5.62 5.57
N MET A 83 7.35 5.98 4.79
CA MET A 83 6.04 5.34 4.85
C MET A 83 6.12 3.85 4.51
N ILE A 84 6.78 3.47 3.41
CA ILE A 84 6.92 2.06 3.01
C ILE A 84 7.65 1.25 4.08
N ALA A 85 8.71 1.80 4.69
CA ALA A 85 9.42 1.16 5.78
C ALA A 85 8.52 0.94 7.01
N ARG A 86 7.69 1.94 7.37
CA ARG A 86 6.68 1.82 8.43
C ARG A 86 5.68 0.71 8.10
N LEU A 87 5.11 0.69 6.89
CA LEU A 87 4.15 -0.33 6.47
C LEU A 87 4.75 -1.75 6.49
N GLY A 88 6.00 -1.90 6.07
CA GLY A 88 6.73 -3.17 6.17
C GLY A 88 6.93 -3.63 7.63
N LYS A 89 7.06 -2.70 8.57
CA LYS A 89 7.16 -3.02 10.00
C LYS A 89 5.80 -3.46 10.55
N GLU A 90 4.73 -2.73 10.19
CA GLU A 90 3.36 -3.00 10.65
C GLU A 90 2.78 -4.30 10.10
N ILE A 91 3.07 -4.66 8.84
CA ILE A 91 2.54 -5.90 8.26
C ILE A 91 3.12 -7.15 8.95
N ASN A 92 4.34 -7.03 9.49
CA ASN A 92 5.02 -8.03 10.32
C ASN A 92 4.90 -9.49 9.81
N ASN A 93 4.94 -9.68 8.50
CA ASN A 93 4.77 -10.97 7.85
C ASN A 93 6.03 -11.32 7.04
N PRO A 94 6.70 -12.46 7.28
CA PRO A 94 7.90 -12.86 6.55
C PRO A 94 7.67 -13.18 5.07
N GLU A 95 6.43 -13.22 4.59
CA GLU A 95 6.10 -13.34 3.17
C GLU A 95 6.18 -12.00 2.42
N SER A 96 6.14 -10.87 3.14
CA SER A 96 6.20 -9.52 2.56
C SER A 96 7.62 -9.11 2.17
N VAL A 97 7.76 -8.54 0.97
CA VAL A 97 8.99 -7.87 0.52
C VAL A 97 9.35 -6.71 1.46
N TYR A 98 8.37 -5.88 1.83
CA TYR A 98 8.60 -4.67 2.62
C TYR A 98 8.92 -4.96 4.08
N TYR A 99 8.42 -6.07 4.62
CA TYR A 99 8.88 -6.60 5.90
C TYR A 99 10.39 -6.84 5.90
N TRP A 100 10.91 -7.52 4.87
CA TRP A 100 12.34 -7.78 4.76
C TRP A 100 13.14 -6.54 4.41
N ALA A 101 12.59 -5.63 3.59
CA ALA A 101 13.26 -4.39 3.23
C ALA A 101 13.54 -3.54 4.49
N GLN A 102 12.53 -3.29 5.33
CA GLN A 102 12.74 -2.51 6.56
C GLN A 102 13.65 -3.22 7.57
N LYS A 103 13.55 -4.55 7.69
CA LYS A 103 14.36 -5.35 8.63
C LYS A 103 15.85 -5.36 8.28
N ASN A 104 16.16 -5.24 6.99
CA ASN A 104 17.53 -5.21 6.47
C ASN A 104 18.00 -3.79 6.11
N HIS A 105 17.24 -2.76 6.48
CA HIS A 105 17.54 -1.35 6.18
C HIS A 105 17.73 -1.05 4.68
N ILE A 106 16.97 -1.74 3.82
CA ILE A 106 16.94 -1.51 2.37
C ILE A 106 15.84 -0.47 2.07
N PRO A 107 16.17 0.73 1.57
CA PRO A 107 15.17 1.74 1.23
C PRO A 107 14.38 1.34 -0.01
N VAL A 108 13.09 1.68 0.00
CA VAL A 108 12.18 1.53 -1.14
C VAL A 108 11.70 2.90 -1.58
N PHE A 109 12.00 3.30 -2.81
CA PHE A 109 11.54 4.57 -3.37
C PHE A 109 10.33 4.36 -4.27
N SER A 110 9.32 5.19 -4.08
CA SER A 110 8.13 5.27 -4.95
C SER A 110 7.66 6.72 -5.01
N PRO A 111 8.21 7.56 -5.91
CA PRO A 111 7.89 8.99 -5.96
C PRO A 111 6.40 9.28 -6.21
N ALA A 112 5.69 8.36 -6.88
CA ALA A 112 4.25 8.42 -7.11
C ALA A 112 3.49 7.43 -6.23
N LEU A 113 3.77 7.42 -4.91
CA LEU A 113 3.14 6.50 -3.95
C LEU A 113 1.60 6.65 -3.86
N THR A 114 1.07 7.77 -4.33
CA THR A 114 -0.36 8.08 -4.34
C THR A 114 -1.11 7.54 -5.56
N ASP A 115 -0.45 6.94 -6.54
CA ASP A 115 -1.09 6.43 -7.77
C ASP A 115 -1.53 4.96 -7.62
N GLY A 116 -2.49 4.72 -6.72
CA GLY A 116 -2.98 3.38 -6.40
C GLY A 116 -3.98 3.35 -5.24
N SER A 117 -4.35 2.16 -4.79
CA SER A 117 -5.24 1.96 -3.65
C SER A 117 -4.72 2.63 -2.37
N LEU A 118 -3.40 2.66 -2.15
CA LEU A 118 -2.80 3.40 -1.05
C LEU A 118 -3.13 4.90 -1.11
N GLY A 119 -3.13 5.47 -2.32
CA GLY A 119 -3.56 6.84 -2.56
C GLY A 119 -5.04 7.07 -2.25
N ASP A 120 -5.92 6.15 -2.67
CA ASP A 120 -7.35 6.19 -2.33
C ASP A 120 -7.57 6.22 -0.81
N MET A 121 -6.82 5.38 -0.07
CA MET A 121 -6.93 5.32 1.39
C MET A 121 -6.42 6.60 2.07
N ILE A 122 -5.29 7.15 1.62
CA ILE A 122 -4.80 8.45 2.10
C ILE A 122 -5.83 9.55 1.82
N PHE A 123 -6.44 9.54 0.62
CA PHE A 123 -7.48 10.49 0.26
C PHE A 123 -8.68 10.40 1.22
N PHE A 124 -9.28 9.22 1.41
CA PHE A 124 -10.41 9.06 2.32
C PHE A 124 -10.06 9.36 3.78
N HIS A 125 -8.87 8.97 4.22
CA HIS A 125 -8.35 9.26 5.56
C HIS A 125 -8.26 10.76 5.81
N SER A 126 -7.78 11.54 4.83
CA SER A 126 -7.59 12.99 4.98
C SER A 126 -8.87 13.77 5.30
N TYR A 127 -10.06 13.25 4.94
CA TYR A 127 -11.33 13.88 5.32
C TYR A 127 -11.75 13.59 6.76
N LYS A 128 -11.26 12.50 7.35
CA LYS A 128 -11.51 12.11 8.75
C LYS A 128 -10.44 12.69 9.68
N ASN A 129 -9.18 12.64 9.28
CA ASN A 129 -8.03 13.10 10.05
C ASN A 129 -7.03 13.85 9.12
N PRO A 130 -7.27 15.14 8.87
CA PRO A 130 -6.53 15.91 7.87
C PRO A 130 -5.08 16.17 8.28
N GLY A 131 -4.21 16.29 7.26
CA GLY A 131 -2.89 16.91 7.42
C GLY A 131 -1.69 16.03 7.09
N LEU A 132 -1.85 14.75 6.78
CA LEU A 132 -0.71 13.90 6.36
C LEU A 132 -0.03 14.48 5.10
N VAL A 133 1.28 14.65 5.14
CA VAL A 133 2.09 15.12 4.02
C VAL A 133 3.12 14.07 3.65
N LEU A 134 3.27 13.77 2.36
CA LEU A 134 4.35 12.94 1.82
C LEU A 134 5.26 13.79 0.93
N ASP A 135 6.44 14.14 1.44
CA ASP A 135 7.44 14.86 0.66
C ASP A 135 8.25 13.93 -0.24
N ILE A 136 8.50 14.38 -1.47
CA ILE A 136 9.27 13.64 -2.48
C ILE A 136 10.66 14.22 -2.72
N VAL A 137 11.00 15.34 -2.05
CA VAL A 137 12.28 16.03 -2.22
C VAL A 137 13.38 15.43 -1.33
N GLU A 138 13.06 15.10 -0.06
CA GLU A 138 14.01 14.54 0.93
C GLU A 138 14.59 13.17 0.57
#